data_AF-A0A538G073-F1
#
_entry.id   AF-A0A538G073-F1
#
_cell.length_a   1.000
_cell.length_b   1.000
_cell.length_c   1.000
_cell.angle_alpha   90.00
_cell.angle_beta   90.00
_cell.angle_gamma   90.00
#
_symmetry.space_group_name_H-M   'P 1'
#
loop_
_entity.id
_entity.type
_entity.pdbx_description
1 polymer ?
#
loop_
_entity_poly.entity_id
_entity_poly.type
_entity_poly.pdbx_seq_one_letter_code
_entity_poly.pdbx_strand_id
1 'polypeptide(L)'
;MQPWAIVGQPRKYAQRDGADIDVGWAWDLAHTTERRLVRIEVAKGHLGRSDLPDECKRAIRDRGRSAVSAHLDADDPPSRIVVTSAGLMVEYR
;
A
#
# COMPACT_ATOMS: atom_id res chain seq x y z
N MET A 1 2.75 -12.99 19.59
CA MET A 1 3.53 -11.97 18.87
C MET A 1 2.72 -10.69 18.90
N GLN A 2 3.34 -9.52 19.08
CA GLN A 2 2.57 -8.27 19.03
C GLN A 2 2.36 -7.89 17.56
N PRO A 3 1.18 -7.38 17.18
CA PRO A 3 0.97 -6.93 15.81
C PRO A 3 1.74 -5.63 15.56
N TRP A 4 2.06 -5.38 14.29
CA TRP A 4 2.52 -4.08 13.83
C TRP A 4 1.41 -3.05 14.01
N ALA A 5 1.79 -1.82 14.34
CA ALA A 5 0.89 -0.70 14.46
C ALA A 5 1.23 0.37 13.44
N ILE A 6 0.21 0.93 12.79
CA ILE A 6 0.36 2.12 11.95
C ILE A 6 0.68 3.31 12.87
N VAL A 7 1.84 3.93 12.66
CA VAL A 7 2.30 5.08 13.43
C VAL A 7 2.40 6.30 12.54
N GLY A 8 1.44 7.23 12.68
CA GLY A 8 1.42 8.48 11.94
C GLY A 8 0.42 8.52 10.78
N GLN A 9 0.58 9.54 9.93
CA GLN A 9 -0.29 9.84 8.80
C GLN A 9 0.35 9.37 7.49
N PRO A 10 -0.44 9.03 6.46
CA PRO A 10 0.10 8.63 5.17
C PRO A 10 0.86 9.80 4.54
N ARG A 11 2.08 9.53 4.08
CA ARG A 11 2.86 10.50 3.31
C ARG A 11 2.65 10.23 1.83
N LYS A 12 2.21 11.25 1.07
CA LYS A 12 2.18 11.13 -0.39
C LYS A 12 3.59 10.87 -0.89
N TYR A 13 3.72 9.88 -1.76
CA TYR A 13 4.98 9.57 -2.42
C TYR A 13 4.90 10.05 -3.87
N ALA A 14 5.85 10.89 -4.28
CA ALA A 14 5.99 11.25 -5.68
C ALA A 14 6.52 10.02 -6.44
N GLN A 15 5.85 9.69 -7.53
CA GLN A 15 6.12 8.52 -8.36
C GLN A 15 7.56 8.54 -8.89
N ARG A 16 8.19 7.36 -8.99
CA ARG A 16 9.39 7.19 -9.82
C ARG A 16 8.96 7.17 -11.28
N ASP A 17 9.63 7.97 -12.12
CA ASP A 17 9.39 8.00 -13.57
C ASP A 17 9.39 6.58 -14.16
N GLY A 18 8.35 6.27 -14.95
CA GLY A 18 8.22 5.01 -15.70
C GLY A 18 7.39 3.90 -15.06
N ALA A 19 6.91 4.05 -13.82
CA ALA A 19 5.97 3.08 -13.23
C ALA A 19 4.52 3.40 -13.65
N ASP A 20 3.70 2.39 -13.95
CA ASP A 20 2.26 2.58 -14.28
C ASP A 20 1.43 2.73 -13.00
N ILE A 21 1.66 3.81 -12.26
CA ILE A 21 1.04 4.10 -10.95
C ILE A 21 0.27 5.42 -11.07
N ASP A 22 -0.91 5.50 -10.49
CA ASP A 22 -1.72 6.73 -10.51
C ASP A 22 -1.48 7.56 -9.24
N VAL A 23 -1.34 6.88 -8.10
CA VAL A 23 -1.11 7.50 -6.79
C VAL A 23 -0.43 6.53 -5.83
N GLY A 24 0.38 7.06 -4.92
CA GLY A 24 1.01 6.28 -3.87
C GLY A 24 1.11 7.00 -2.52
N TRP A 25 1.12 6.20 -1.45
CA TRP A 25 1.29 6.62 -0.07
C TRP A 25 2.33 5.75 0.63
N ALA A 26 3.03 6.32 1.59
CA ALA A 26 3.91 5.58 2.48
C ALA A 26 3.38 5.67 3.91
N TRP A 27 3.35 4.52 4.59
CA TRP A 27 2.94 4.37 5.98
C TRP A 27 4.11 3.85 6.80
N ASP A 28 4.33 4.47 7.95
CA ASP A 28 5.26 3.98 8.95
C ASP A 28 4.52 3.00 9.86
N LEU A 29 5.07 1.79 10.00
CA LEU A 29 4.65 0.77 10.93
C LEU A 29 5.68 0.67 12.05
N ALA A 30 5.21 0.36 13.26
CA ALA A 30 6.07 0.06 14.40
C ALA A 30 5.67 -1.28 15.01
N HIS A 31 6.67 -2.06 15.41
CA HIS A 31 6.48 -3.27 16.20
C HIS A 31 7.58 -3.36 17.24
N THR A 32 7.22 -3.24 18.53
CA THR A 32 8.08 -3.32 19.73
C THR A 32 9.36 -2.47 19.66
N THR A 33 10.38 -2.92 18.91
CA THR A 33 11.70 -2.29 18.73
C THR A 33 11.99 -1.85 17.30
N GLU A 34 11.12 -2.17 16.34
CA GLU A 34 11.34 -1.98 14.92
C GLU A 34 10.38 -0.96 14.31
N ARG A 35 10.86 -0.32 13.23
CA ARG A 35 10.03 0.52 12.36
C ARG A 35 10.20 0.07 10.92
N ARG A 36 9.09 0.03 10.19
CA ARG A 36 9.09 -0.32 8.78
C ARG A 36 8.27 0.69 7.98
N LEU A 37 8.81 1.12 6.85
CA LEU A 37 8.07 1.90 5.87
C LEU A 37 7.41 0.94 4.88
N VAL A 38 6.10 1.03 4.73
CA VAL A 38 5.33 0.30 3.72
C VAL A 38 4.80 1.28 2.69
N ARG A 39 5.12 1.04 1.42
CA ARG A 39 4.59 1.84 0.31
C ARG A 39 3.34 1.17 -0.25
N ILE A 40 2.28 1.94 -0.45
CA ILE A 40 1.07 1.50 -1.13
C ILE A 40 0.92 2.31 -2.40
N GLU A 41 0.76 1.62 -3.51
CA GLU A 41 0.65 2.21 -4.83
C GLU A 41 -0.61 1.67 -5.51
N VAL A 42 -1.34 2.54 -6.19
CA VAL A 42 -2.49 2.12 -7.00
C VAL A 42 -2.05 2.17 -8.45
N ALA A 43 -2.06 1.03 -9.14
CA ALA A 43 -1.65 0.98 -10.53
C ALA A 43 -2.58 1.84 -11.39
N LYS A 44 -1.99 2.67 -12.26
CA LYS A 44 -2.71 3.41 -13.29
C LYS A 44 -3.21 2.37 -14.28
N GLY A 45 -4.50 2.37 -14.54
CA GLY A 45 -5.12 1.30 -15.32
C GLY A 45 -4.70 1.33 -16.78
N HIS A 46 -3.58 0.71 -17.17
CA HIS A 46 -3.42 0.12 -18.50
C HIS A 46 -4.14 -1.22 -18.65
N LEU A 47 -5.17 -1.46 -17.83
CA LEU A 47 -5.99 -2.68 -17.85
C LEU A 47 -7.22 -2.55 -18.77
N GLY A 48 -7.29 -1.53 -19.63
CA GLY A 48 -8.32 -1.41 -20.67
C GLY A 48 -9.75 -1.22 -20.16
N ARG A 49 -9.95 -0.94 -18.87
CA ARG A 49 -11.27 -0.69 -18.26
C ARG A 49 -11.41 0.77 -17.82
N SER A 50 -12.56 1.36 -18.16
CA SER A 50 -12.89 2.76 -17.86
C SER A 50 -13.20 3.04 -16.39
N ASP A 51 -13.40 1.99 -15.58
CA ASP A 51 -13.72 2.12 -14.16
C ASP A 51 -12.72 1.35 -13.29
N LEU A 52 -12.27 2.01 -12.22
CA LEU A 52 -11.36 1.42 -11.23
C LEU A 52 -12.11 0.38 -10.40
N PRO A 53 -11.48 -0.76 -10.09
CA PRO A 53 -12.07 -1.74 -9.17
C PRO A 53 -12.25 -1.16 -7.76
N ASP A 54 -13.17 -1.77 -7.02
CA ASP A 54 -13.59 -1.27 -5.71
C ASP A 54 -12.44 -1.25 -4.70
N GLU A 55 -11.49 -2.19 -4.82
CA GLU A 55 -10.27 -2.23 -4.03
C GLU A 55 -9.39 -1.01 -4.31
N CYS A 56 -9.20 -0.63 -5.57
CA CYS A 56 -8.47 0.58 -5.96
C CYS A 56 -9.19 1.83 -5.46
N LYS A 57 -10.52 1.92 -5.65
CA LYS A 57 -11.33 3.04 -5.16
C LYS A 57 -11.26 3.18 -3.64
N ARG A 58 -11.30 2.06 -2.91
CA ARG A 58 -11.18 2.01 -1.46
C ARG A 58 -9.80 2.45 -1.00
N ALA A 59 -8.74 1.91 -1.61
CA ALA A 59 -7.36 2.30 -1.33
C ALA A 59 -7.13 3.80 -1.61
N ILE A 60 -7.72 4.34 -2.67
CA ILE A 60 -7.67 5.79 -2.94
C ILE A 60 -8.37 6.58 -1.85
N ARG A 61 -9.58 6.16 -1.47
CA ARG A 61 -10.41 6.85 -0.47
C ARG A 61 -9.74 6.87 0.91
N ASP A 62 -9.15 5.76 1.33
CA ASP A 62 -8.53 5.61 2.65
C ASP A 62 -7.00 5.82 2.64
N ARG A 63 -6.44 6.21 1.50
CA ARG A 63 -4.99 6.47 1.30
C ARG A 63 -4.14 5.22 1.56
N GLY A 64 -4.61 4.05 1.13
CA GLY A 64 -3.93 2.77 1.22
C GLY A 64 -4.02 2.11 2.60
N ARG A 65 -4.84 2.66 3.51
CA ARG A 65 -4.92 2.17 4.89
C ARG A 65 -5.49 0.76 4.96
N SER A 66 -6.51 0.44 4.17
CA SER A 66 -7.07 -0.92 4.13
C SER A 66 -6.05 -1.94 3.64
N ALA A 67 -5.24 -1.58 2.63
CA ALA A 67 -4.20 -2.45 2.09
C ALA A 67 -3.12 -2.78 3.13
N VAL A 68 -2.58 -1.77 3.84
CA VAL A 68 -1.57 -2.02 4.88
C VAL A 68 -2.14 -2.73 6.11
N SER A 69 -3.41 -2.47 6.45
CA SER A 69 -4.04 -3.08 7.64
C SER A 69 -4.14 -4.61 7.52
N ALA A 70 -4.21 -5.14 6.31
CA ALA A 70 -4.23 -6.58 6.05
C ALA A 70 -2.91 -7.30 6.41
N HIS A 71 -1.83 -6.56 6.66
CA HIS A 71 -0.50 -7.10 6.92
C HIS A 71 0.04 -6.75 8.32
N LEU A 72 -0.81 -6.22 9.22
CA LEU A 72 -0.35 -5.83 10.56
C LEU A 72 -0.02 -7.03 11.45
N ASP A 73 -0.65 -8.18 11.21
CA ASP A 73 -0.38 -9.42 11.93
C ASP A 73 0.76 -10.25 11.30
N ALA A 74 1.38 -9.76 10.22
CA ALA A 74 2.50 -10.45 9.60
C ALA A 74 3.76 -10.32 10.46
N ASP A 75 4.52 -11.41 10.59
CA ASP A 75 5.83 -11.39 11.25
C ASP A 75 6.76 -10.37 10.59
N ASP A 76 6.73 -10.33 9.25
CA ASP A 76 7.48 -9.39 8.41
C ASP A 76 6.53 -8.69 7.42
N PRO A 77 6.20 -7.40 7.61
CA PRO A 77 5.27 -6.70 6.74
C PRO A 77 5.93 -6.39 5.40
N PRO A 78 5.16 -6.38 4.29
CA PRO A 78 5.71 -6.09 2.98
C PRO A 78 6.31 -4.67 2.95
N SER A 79 7.36 -4.49 2.16
CA SER A 79 7.95 -3.18 1.92
C SER A 79 7.14 -2.35 0.92
N ARG A 80 6.38 -3.03 0.05
CA ARG A 80 5.52 -2.41 -0.98
C ARG A 80 4.29 -3.27 -1.26
N ILE A 81 3.16 -2.60 -1.46
CA ILE A 81 1.87 -3.19 -1.85
C ILE A 81 1.38 -2.41 -3.06
N VAL A 82 1.13 -3.10 -4.17
CA VAL A 82 0.52 -2.53 -5.37
C VAL A 82 -0.92 -3.02 -5.47
N VAL A 83 -1.87 -2.09 -5.41
CA VAL A 83 -3.29 -2.33 -5.58
C VAL A 83 -3.61 -2.28 -7.07
N THR A 84 -4.04 -3.41 -7.63
CA THR A 84 -4.36 -3.56 -9.05
C THR A 84 -5.79 -4.05 -9.24
N SER A 85 -6.25 -4.10 -10.48
CA SER A 85 -7.55 -4.71 -10.79
C SER A 85 -7.60 -6.22 -10.60
N ALA A 86 -6.44 -6.88 -10.56
CA ALA A 86 -6.33 -8.30 -10.32
C ALA A 86 -6.16 -8.65 -8.83
N GLY A 87 -6.12 -7.64 -7.95
CA GLY A 87 -5.89 -7.79 -6.51
C GLY A 87 -4.61 -7.10 -6.03
N LEU A 88 -4.13 -7.52 -4.86
CA LEU A 88 -2.92 -6.99 -4.21
C LEU A 88 -1.68 -7.74 -4.68
N MET A 89 -0.68 -7.01 -5.18
CA MET A 89 0.67 -7.53 -5.39
C MET A 89 1.56 -7.03 -4.27
N VAL A 90 2.28 -7.92 -3.60
CA VAL A 90 3.09 -7.59 -2.41
C VAL A 90 4.56 -7.89 -2.67
N GLU A 91 5.44 -6.99 -2.24
CA GLU A 91 6.89 -7.16 -2.30
C GLU A 91 7.48 -7.08 -0.89
N TYR A 92 8.23 -8.11 -0.52
CA TYR A 92 8.98 -8.20 0.73
C TYR A 92 10.45 -7.81 0.48
N ARG A 93 11.16 -7.40 1.53
CA ARG A 93 12.57 -7.00 1.44
C ARG A 93 13.39 -7.69 2.51
#